data_AF-A0A7S2Z5P5-F1
#
_entry.id   AF-A0A7S2Z5P5-F1
#
_cell.length_a   1.000
_cell.length_b   1.000
_cell.length_c   1.000
_cell.angle_alpha   90.00
_cell.angle_beta   90.00
_cell.angle_gamma   90.00
#
_symmetry.space_group_name_H-M   'P 1'
#
loop_
_entity.id
_entity.type
_entity.pdbx_description
1 polymer ?
#
loop_
_entity_poly.entity_id
_entity_poly.type
_entity_poly.pdbx_seq_one_letter_code
_entity_poly.pdbx_strand_id
1 'polypeptide(L)'
;EGKGHLIPKAGSCVPWTAEERERFLVGLSAHGRQWVEVAKVVRTKTAKQVNSHAEGYFKRLQREGKGHLIPPPGKGRWRSEHWTPEEHERFVTAFTLYPRKWKKIAEYVGTKTTEQTKGHGVCYLKQLEREG
;
A
#
# COMPACT_ATOMS: atom_id res chain seq x y z
N GLU A 1 7.06 33.00 -5.98
CA GLU A 1 6.97 32.68 -4.53
C GLU A 1 7.31 31.20 -4.24
N GLY A 2 8.59 30.81 -4.37
CA GLY A 2 9.04 29.43 -4.16
C GLY A 2 9.56 29.23 -2.74
N LYS A 3 8.73 28.71 -1.82
CA LYS A 3 9.19 28.33 -0.48
C LYS A 3 9.72 26.89 -0.51
N GLY A 4 11.00 26.74 -0.85
CA GLY A 4 11.75 25.51 -0.65
C GLY A 4 11.91 25.24 0.85
N HIS A 5 10.97 24.49 1.44
CA HIS A 5 11.05 24.10 2.83
C HIS A 5 12.12 23.01 2.97
N LEU A 6 13.30 23.43 3.42
CA LEU A 6 14.47 22.60 3.70
C LEU A 6 14.07 21.42 4.58
N ILE A 7 14.41 20.19 4.16
CA ILE A 7 14.27 19.01 5.00
C ILE A 7 15.35 19.11 6.08
N PRO A 8 15.01 19.32 7.38
CA PRO A 8 16.03 19.44 8.41
C PRO A 8 16.77 18.10 8.58
N LYS A 9 18.10 18.18 8.74
CA LYS A 9 18.98 17.01 8.92
C LYS A 9 18.63 16.22 10.18
N ALA A 10 18.89 14.91 10.12
CA ALA A 10 18.61 13.93 11.17
C ALA A 10 19.23 14.32 12.52
N GLY A 11 18.38 14.52 13.54
CA GLY A 11 18.81 14.76 14.92
C GLY A 11 17.80 15.49 15.81
N SER A 12 16.84 16.22 15.24
CA SER A 12 15.81 16.93 16.01
C SER A 12 14.42 16.33 15.79
N CYS A 13 13.69 16.08 16.88
CA CYS A 13 12.26 15.77 16.86
C CYS A 13 11.50 16.99 16.34
N VAL A 14 11.41 17.15 15.02
CA VAL A 14 10.67 18.25 14.40
C VAL A 14 9.19 18.11 14.75
N PRO A 15 8.59 19.10 15.41
CA PRO A 15 7.16 19.07 15.72
C PRO A 15 6.35 19.06 14.43
N TRP A 16 5.27 18.26 14.40
CA TRP A 16 4.34 18.21 13.27
C TRP A 16 3.46 19.46 13.28
N THR A 17 3.51 20.30 12.24
CA THR A 17 2.67 21.50 12.14
C THR A 17 1.25 21.16 11.68
N ALA A 18 0.31 22.12 11.77
CA ALA A 18 -1.06 21.92 11.28
C ALA A 18 -1.12 21.56 9.79
N GLU A 19 -0.35 22.27 8.97
CA GLU A 19 -0.24 22.03 7.54
C GLU A 19 0.31 20.62 7.23
N GLU A 20 1.34 20.18 7.96
CA GLU A 20 1.91 18.83 7.75
C GLU A 20 0.95 17.73 8.17
N ARG A 21 0.14 17.96 9.22
CA ARG A 21 -0.90 17.02 9.66
C ARG A 21 -2.01 16.91 8.61
N GLU A 22 -2.43 18.01 8.01
CA GLU A 22 -3.40 18.00 6.92
C GLU A 22 -2.86 17.23 5.70
N ARG A 23 -1.63 17.53 5.27
CA ARG A 23 -0.97 16.79 4.18
C ARG A 23 -0.81 15.30 4.49
N PHE A 24 -0.53 14.95 5.75
CA PHE A 24 -0.48 13.55 6.19
C PHE A 24 -1.83 12.85 6.04
N LEU A 25 -2.94 13.49 6.43
CA LEU A 25 -4.28 12.93 6.25
C LEU A 25 -4.66 12.77 4.78
N VAL A 26 -4.34 13.77 3.95
CA VAL A 26 -4.53 13.69 2.49
C VAL A 26 -3.74 12.51 1.92
N GLY A 27 -2.46 12.38 2.27
CA GLY A 27 -1.62 11.28 1.83
C GLY A 27 -2.13 9.92 2.33
N LEU A 28 -2.59 9.85 3.58
CA LEU A 28 -3.15 8.64 4.17
C LEU A 28 -4.44 8.22 3.47
N SER A 29 -5.30 9.17 3.11
CA SER A 29 -6.53 8.92 2.35
C SER A 29 -6.26 8.49 0.91
N ALA A 30 -5.25 9.07 0.26
CA ALA A 30 -4.94 8.79 -1.14
C ALA A 30 -4.15 7.50 -1.33
N HIS A 31 -3.18 7.21 -0.45
CA HIS A 31 -2.22 6.12 -0.63
C HIS A 31 -2.30 5.03 0.46
N GLY A 32 -3.14 5.21 1.48
CA GLY A 32 -3.21 4.31 2.62
C GLY A 32 -1.91 4.28 3.42
N ARG A 33 -1.52 3.10 3.90
CA ARG A 33 -0.30 2.92 4.72
C ARG A 33 1.01 2.86 3.91
N GLN A 34 1.06 3.49 2.74
CA GLN A 34 2.25 3.56 1.88
C GLN A 34 3.13 4.75 2.26
N TRP A 35 3.95 4.60 3.31
CA TRP A 35 4.69 5.71 3.92
C TRP A 35 5.61 6.50 2.99
N VAL A 36 6.12 5.87 1.93
CA VAL A 36 6.94 6.54 0.91
C VAL A 36 6.10 7.51 0.09
N GLU A 37 4.92 7.10 -0.37
CA GLU A 37 4.01 7.98 -1.11
C GLU A 37 3.42 9.06 -0.20
N VAL A 38 3.03 8.71 1.02
CA VAL A 38 2.57 9.69 2.02
C VAL A 38 3.66 10.73 2.31
N ALA A 39 4.93 10.33 2.41
CA ALA A 39 6.05 11.27 2.59
C ALA A 39 6.21 12.23 1.41
N LYS A 40 6.01 11.78 0.16
CA LYS A 40 6.02 12.66 -1.03
C LYS A 40 4.91 13.71 -0.96
N VAL A 41 3.73 13.34 -0.45
CA VAL A 41 2.61 14.29 -0.24
C VAL A 41 2.94 15.30 0.85
N VAL A 42 3.51 14.86 1.98
CA VAL A 42 3.89 15.75 3.09
C VAL A 42 5.05 16.68 2.72
N ARG A 43 5.94 16.26 1.81
CA ARG A 43 7.13 16.97 1.26
C ARG A 43 8.24 17.26 2.28
N THR A 44 7.91 17.48 3.54
CA THR A 44 8.84 17.94 4.60
C THR A 44 9.28 16.83 5.56
N LYS A 45 8.68 15.64 5.48
CA LYS A 45 8.94 14.51 6.37
C LYS A 45 9.36 13.29 5.56
N THR A 46 10.30 12.52 6.10
CA THR A 46 10.74 11.24 5.53
C THR A 46 9.74 10.13 5.82
N ALA A 47 9.77 9.04 5.04
CA ALA A 47 8.91 7.87 5.26
C ALA A 47 9.02 7.31 6.69
N LYS A 48 10.22 7.34 7.30
CA LYS A 48 10.44 6.91 8.69
C LYS A 48 9.72 7.83 9.69
N GLN A 49 9.83 9.15 9.51
CA GLN A 49 9.13 10.12 10.37
C GLN A 49 7.61 10.01 10.23
N VAL A 50 7.12 9.82 8.99
CA VAL A 50 5.70 9.59 8.69
C VAL A 50 5.22 8.31 9.39
N ASN A 51 5.97 7.22 9.32
CA ASN A 51 5.63 5.97 9.98
C ASN A 51 5.52 6.14 11.50
N SER A 52 6.52 6.75 12.15
CA SER A 52 6.49 6.99 13.60
C SER A 52 5.32 7.90 14.03
N HIS A 53 4.99 8.91 13.21
CA HIS A 53 3.80 9.73 13.46
C HIS A 53 2.50 8.95 13.31
N ALA A 54 2.39 8.12 12.27
CA ALA A 54 1.24 7.27 12.01
C ALA A 54 1.01 6.28 13.16
N GLU A 55 2.07 5.67 13.72
CA GLU A 55 1.96 4.78 14.87
C GLU A 55 1.33 5.47 16.09
N GLY A 56 1.78 6.67 16.42
CA GLY A 56 1.19 7.47 17.51
C GLY A 56 -0.25 7.90 17.20
N TYR A 57 -0.50 8.34 15.97
CA TYR A 57 -1.82 8.73 15.49
C TYR A 57 -2.84 7.58 15.58
N PHE A 58 -2.45 6.37 15.17
CA PHE A 58 -3.30 5.18 15.24
C PHE A 58 -3.53 4.71 16.67
N LYS A 59 -2.50 4.71 17.53
CA LYS A 59 -2.66 4.41 18.96
C LYS A 59 -3.66 5.36 19.63
N ARG A 60 -3.64 6.64 19.24
CA ARG A 60 -4.63 7.62 19.72
C ARG A 60 -6.04 7.30 19.21
N LEU A 61 -6.21 7.00 17.93
CA LEU A 61 -7.52 6.61 17.37
C LEU A 61 -8.09 5.35 18.02
N GLN A 62 -7.27 4.37 18.37
CA GLN A 62 -7.71 3.18 19.11
C GLN A 62 -8.25 3.53 20.49
N ARG A 63 -7.55 4.39 21.24
CA ARG A 63 -8.00 4.84 22.57
C ARG A 63 -9.29 5.65 22.52
N GLU A 64 -9.47 6.44 21.47
CA GLU A 64 -10.68 7.24 21.26
C GLU A 64 -11.87 6.43 20.69
N GLY A 65 -11.73 5.11 20.49
CA GLY A 65 -12.78 4.27 19.90
C GLY A 65 -12.98 4.49 18.39
N LYS A 66 -12.15 5.31 17.75
CA LYS A 66 -12.17 5.61 16.30
C LYS A 66 -11.28 4.66 15.50
N GLY A 67 -11.12 3.42 15.98
CA GLY A 67 -10.28 2.41 15.33
C GLY A 67 -10.70 2.09 13.90
N HIS A 68 -11.99 2.28 13.57
CA HIS A 68 -12.53 2.12 12.22
C HIS A 68 -11.97 3.13 11.20
N LEU A 69 -11.45 4.29 11.65
CA LEU A 69 -10.80 5.29 10.78
C LEU A 69 -9.34 4.95 10.48
N ILE A 70 -8.78 3.96 11.17
CA ILE A 70 -7.43 3.49 10.91
C ILE A 70 -7.51 2.68 9.62
N PRO A 71 -6.91 3.14 8.50
CA PRO A 71 -6.92 2.34 7.28
C PRO A 71 -6.32 0.98 7.62
N PRO A 72 -6.84 -0.15 7.11
CA PRO A 72 -6.30 -1.47 7.44
C PRO A 72 -4.79 -1.49 7.17
N PRO A 73 -3.99 -2.29 7.91
CA PRO A 73 -2.60 -2.49 7.55
C PRO A 73 -2.59 -2.95 6.10
N GLY A 74 -2.19 -2.04 5.20
CA GLY A 74 -2.13 -2.35 3.77
C GLY A 74 -1.35 -3.63 3.67
N LYS A 75 -1.95 -4.68 3.09
CA LYS A 75 -1.34 -6.01 2.94
C LYS A 75 0.08 -5.76 2.44
N GLY A 76 1.05 -5.96 3.33
CA GLY A 76 2.42 -5.52 3.11
C GLY A 76 2.89 -6.00 1.75
N ARG A 77 3.33 -5.07 0.92
CA ARG A 77 3.94 -5.33 -0.39
C ARG A 77 3.17 -6.38 -1.20
N TRP A 78 2.02 -5.99 -1.75
CA TRP A 78 1.63 -6.51 -3.05
C TRP A 78 1.70 -5.35 -4.02
N ARG A 79 2.65 -5.43 -4.94
CA ARG A 79 2.65 -4.67 -6.20
C ARG A 79 1.46 -5.14 -7.05
N SER A 80 0.24 -5.10 -6.50
CA SER A 80 -1.03 -5.29 -7.21
C SER A 80 -1.38 -4.08 -8.06
N GLU A 81 -0.57 -3.02 -8.00
CA GLU A 81 -0.60 -1.89 -8.94
C GLU A 81 -0.33 -2.30 -10.41
N HIS A 82 -0.03 -3.58 -10.67
CA HIS A 82 0.18 -4.07 -12.04
C HIS A 82 -0.82 -5.14 -12.49
N TRP A 83 -1.79 -5.60 -11.69
CA TRP A 83 -2.82 -6.53 -12.20
C TRP A 83 -4.10 -5.75 -12.45
N THR A 84 -4.35 -5.39 -13.71
CA THR A 84 -5.62 -4.74 -14.07
C THR A 84 -6.79 -5.73 -13.91
N PRO A 85 -8.04 -5.26 -13.81
CA PRO A 85 -9.21 -6.13 -13.80
C PRO A 85 -9.21 -7.13 -14.96
N GLU A 86 -8.87 -6.69 -16.16
CA GLU A 86 -8.83 -7.54 -17.37
C GLU A 86 -7.73 -8.61 -17.27
N GLU A 87 -6.56 -8.28 -16.75
CA GLU A 87 -5.48 -9.24 -16.51
C GLU A 87 -5.84 -10.24 -15.42
N HIS A 88 -6.60 -9.79 -14.41
CA HIS A 88 -7.10 -10.67 -13.37
C HIS A 88 -8.14 -11.65 -13.91
N GLU A 89 -9.06 -11.21 -14.76
CA GLU A 89 -10.03 -12.09 -15.42
C GLU A 89 -9.34 -13.17 -16.28
N ARG A 90 -8.32 -12.78 -17.06
CA ARG A 90 -7.49 -13.72 -17.81
C ARG A 90 -6.77 -14.69 -16.88
N PHE A 91 -6.25 -14.22 -15.75
CA PHE A 91 -5.63 -15.06 -14.73
C PHE A 91 -6.62 -16.07 -14.15
N VAL A 92 -7.82 -15.66 -13.76
CA VAL A 92 -8.85 -16.55 -13.19
C VAL A 92 -9.27 -17.60 -14.23
N THR A 93 -9.49 -17.18 -15.47
CA THR A 93 -9.82 -18.09 -16.58
C THR A 93 -8.71 -19.12 -16.79
N ALA A 94 -7.47 -18.67 -16.91
CA ALA A 94 -6.31 -19.55 -17.07
C ALA A 94 -6.07 -20.45 -15.86
N PHE A 95 -6.34 -19.96 -14.65
CA PHE A 95 -6.20 -20.71 -13.40
C PHE A 95 -7.21 -21.87 -13.33
N THR A 96 -8.44 -21.64 -13.79
CA THR A 96 -9.48 -22.68 -13.92
C THR A 96 -9.11 -23.72 -14.99
N LEU A 97 -8.56 -23.28 -16.13
CA LEU A 97 -8.16 -24.18 -17.22
C LEU A 97 -6.88 -24.98 -16.91
N TYR A 98 -5.94 -24.36 -16.20
CA TYR A 98 -4.59 -24.91 -15.97
C TYR A 98 -4.20 -24.80 -14.49
N PRO A 99 -4.91 -25.47 -13.57
CA PRO A 99 -4.66 -25.36 -12.14
C PRO A 99 -3.20 -25.73 -11.83
N ARG A 100 -2.54 -24.85 -11.08
CA ARG A 100 -1.13 -24.99 -10.64
C ARG A 100 -0.09 -25.09 -11.76
N LYS A 101 -0.44 -24.83 -13.03
CA LYS A 101 0.49 -24.75 -14.16
C LYS A 101 0.87 -23.31 -14.47
N TRP A 102 1.66 -22.72 -13.58
CA TRP A 102 2.02 -21.29 -13.60
C TRP A 102 2.59 -20.78 -14.92
N LYS A 103 3.39 -21.61 -15.62
CA LYS A 103 3.95 -21.25 -16.92
C LYS A 103 2.86 -21.01 -17.97
N LYS A 104 1.90 -21.93 -18.09
CA LYS A 104 0.76 -21.79 -19.01
C LYS A 104 -0.16 -20.63 -18.62
N ILE A 105 -0.35 -20.40 -17.33
CA ILE A 105 -1.15 -19.27 -16.84
C ILE A 105 -0.49 -17.94 -17.21
N ALA A 106 0.82 -17.82 -17.04
CA ALA A 106 1.56 -16.62 -17.41
C ALA A 106 1.52 -16.36 -18.93
N GLU A 107 1.66 -17.41 -19.74
CA GLU A 107 1.51 -17.34 -21.21
C GLU A 107 0.10 -16.88 -21.61
N TYR A 108 -0.94 -17.34 -20.92
CA TYR A 108 -2.33 -16.95 -21.18
C TYR A 108 -2.62 -15.49 -20.80
N VAL A 109 -2.05 -15.01 -19.68
CA VAL A 109 -2.17 -13.61 -19.26
C VAL A 109 -1.39 -12.69 -20.22
N GLY A 110 -0.23 -13.14 -20.70
CA GLY A 110 0.60 -12.46 -21.70
C GLY A 110 1.40 -11.26 -21.17
N THR A 111 0.95 -10.63 -20.09
CA THR A 111 1.56 -9.41 -19.53
C THR A 111 2.32 -9.63 -18.22
N LYS A 112 2.34 -10.87 -17.71
CA LYS A 112 2.90 -11.23 -16.40
C LYS A 112 3.88 -12.36 -16.54
N THR A 113 4.99 -12.26 -15.81
CA THR A 113 5.97 -13.34 -15.74
C THR A 113 5.41 -14.50 -14.90
N THR A 114 6.01 -15.69 -15.09
CA THR A 114 5.68 -16.89 -14.30
C THR A 114 5.76 -16.64 -12.80
N GLU A 115 6.77 -15.89 -12.34
CA GLU A 115 6.97 -15.59 -10.92
C GLU A 115 5.91 -14.62 -10.39
N GLN A 116 5.54 -13.59 -11.16
CA GLN A 116 4.44 -12.69 -10.80
C GLN A 116 3.10 -13.43 -10.71
N THR A 117 2.85 -14.32 -11.67
CA THR A 117 1.64 -15.16 -11.74
C THR A 117 1.55 -16.13 -10.56
N LYS A 118 2.67 -16.76 -10.19
CA LYS A 118 2.76 -17.64 -9.03
C LYS A 118 2.54 -16.87 -7.72
N GLY A 119 3.17 -15.71 -7.57
CA GLY A 119 2.96 -14.82 -6.41
C GLY A 119 1.49 -14.40 -6.27
N HIS A 120 0.88 -13.95 -7.37
CA HIS A 120 -0.54 -13.58 -7.41
C HIS A 120 -1.43 -14.77 -7.08
N GLY A 121 -1.14 -15.95 -7.61
CA GLY A 121 -1.90 -17.17 -7.35
C GLY A 121 -1.84 -17.66 -5.90
N VAL A 122 -0.68 -17.56 -5.24
CA VAL A 122 -0.58 -17.87 -3.80
C VAL A 122 -1.44 -16.91 -2.98
N CYS A 123 -1.49 -15.64 -3.36
CA CYS A 123 -2.35 -14.65 -2.73
C CYS A 123 -3.83 -14.90 -2.99
N TYR A 124 -4.18 -15.23 -4.23
CA TYR A 124 -5.53 -15.52 -4.67
C TYR A 124 -6.11 -16.74 -3.95
N LEU A 125 -5.33 -17.83 -3.81
CA LEU A 125 -5.71 -19.01 -3.03
C LEU A 125 -6.04 -18.67 -1.57
N LYS A 126 -5.17 -17.88 -0.91
CA LYS A 126 -5.40 -17.42 0.47
C LYS A 126 -6.62 -16.50 0.62
N GLN A 127 -7.00 -15.79 -0.43
CA GLN A 127 -8.19 -14.95 -0.45
C GLN A 127 -9.45 -15.84 -0.53
N LEU A 128 -9.45 -16.85 -1.41
CA LEU A 128 -10.55 -17.82 -1.53
C LEU A 128 -10.81 -18.59 -0.22
N GLU A 129 -9.76 -19.00 0.50
CA GLU A 129 -9.88 -19.68 1.80
C GLU A 129 -10.51 -18.82 2.91
N ARG A 130 -10.56 -17.49 2.74
CA ARG A 130 -11.18 -16.56 3.70
C ARG A 130 -12.61 -16.19 3.33
N GLU A 131 -12.99 -16.39 2.07
CA GLU A 131 -14.29 -16.02 1.51
C GLU A 131 -15.24 -17.22 1.35
N GLY A 132 -14.72 -18.45 1.50
CA GLY A 132 -15.51 -19.69 1.65
C GLY A 132 -15.68 -20.08 3.11
#